data_AF-A0A6X8MI38-F1
#
_entry.id   AF-A0A6X8MI38-F1
#
_cell.length_a   1.000
_cell.length_b   1.000
_cell.length_c   1.000
_cell.angle_alpha   90.00
_cell.angle_beta   90.00
_cell.angle_gamma   90.00
#
_symmetry.space_group_name_H-M   'P 1'
#
loop_
_entity.id
_entity.type
_entity.pdbx_description
1 polymer ?
#
loop_
_entity_poly.entity_id
_entity_poly.type
_entity_poly.pdbx_seq_one_letter_code
_entity_poly.pdbx_strand_id
1 'polypeptide(L)'
;ITFSNDVKNSIVEISNGFPYFTHLIGKESADIILSSGKNQVNSDILPEALQRAVVNTEGQLKRDYENAVTSSRTDVYPSILYAAAKFKDNKFTIQEWITQIREDTGISLSNYHMSNYIGRFTRADKGAILTKAARGVYKISDPRMPSYIRMINSKE
;
A
#
# COMPACT_ATOMS: atom_id res chain seq x y z
N ILE A 1 4.83 19.39 19.46
CA ILE A 1 4.72 19.00 18.03
C ILE A 1 3.24 18.98 17.68
N THR A 2 2.85 19.63 16.60
CA THR A 2 1.47 19.64 16.10
C THR A 2 1.42 19.05 14.70
N PHE A 3 0.36 18.32 14.38
CA PHE A 3 0.12 17.78 13.04
C PHE A 3 -0.96 18.62 12.37
N SER A 4 -0.73 19.02 11.11
CA SER A 4 -1.75 19.65 10.29
C SER A 4 -2.90 18.69 10.00
N ASN A 5 -4.09 19.22 9.67
CA ASN A 5 -5.28 18.38 9.50
C ASN A 5 -5.21 17.51 8.25
N ASP A 6 -4.62 18.02 7.18
CA ASP A 6 -4.29 17.29 5.96
C ASP A 6 -3.42 16.07 6.27
N VAL A 7 -2.31 16.23 7.01
CA VAL A 7 -1.45 15.12 7.42
C VAL A 7 -2.21 14.11 8.26
N LYS A 8 -3.02 14.55 9.24
CA LYS A 8 -3.83 13.63 10.05
C LYS A 8 -4.76 12.78 9.18
N ASN A 9 -5.43 13.39 8.22
CA ASN A 9 -6.32 12.69 7.30
C ASN A 9 -5.56 11.67 6.45
N SER A 10 -4.39 12.05 5.91
CA SER A 10 -3.54 11.12 5.15
C SER A 10 -3.05 9.95 6.00
N ILE A 11 -2.64 10.19 7.25
CA ILE A 11 -2.23 9.12 8.16
C ILE A 11 -3.39 8.16 8.44
N VAL A 12 -4.60 8.68 8.69
CA VAL A 12 -5.80 7.86 8.92
C VAL A 12 -6.10 7.00 7.70
N GLU A 13 -6.04 7.60 6.50
CA GLU A 13 -6.29 6.89 5.25
C GLU A 13 -5.25 5.79 4.99
N ILE A 14 -3.96 6.10 5.10
CA ILE A 14 -2.88 5.14 4.87
C ILE A 14 -2.93 3.99 5.89
N SER A 15 -3.18 4.32 7.15
CA SER A 15 -3.18 3.35 8.24
C SER A 15 -4.38 2.40 8.21
N ASN A 16 -5.44 2.72 7.47
CA ASN A 16 -6.60 1.87 7.20
C ASN A 16 -7.14 1.14 8.45
N GLY A 17 -7.20 1.85 9.59
CA GLY A 17 -7.70 1.33 10.86
C GLY A 17 -6.71 0.51 11.70
N PHE A 18 -5.45 0.38 11.30
CA PHE A 18 -4.40 -0.29 12.06
C PHE A 18 -3.60 0.70 12.93
N PRO A 19 -3.74 0.66 14.27
CA PRO A 19 -3.04 1.61 15.16
C PRO A 19 -1.53 1.54 15.03
N TYR A 20 -0.98 0.36 14.74
CA TYR A 20 0.46 0.16 14.50
C TYR A 20 1.00 1.13 13.44
N PHE A 21 0.36 1.23 12.27
CA PHE A 21 0.82 2.13 11.21
C PHE A 21 0.60 3.60 11.57
N THR A 22 -0.51 3.94 12.23
CA THR A 22 -0.75 5.30 12.73
C THR A 22 0.38 5.74 13.65
N HIS A 23 0.76 4.90 14.62
CA HIS A 23 1.84 5.19 15.56
C HIS A 23 3.21 5.22 14.89
N LEU A 24 3.48 4.30 13.96
CA LEU A 24 4.75 4.26 13.24
C LEU A 24 4.94 5.52 12.40
N ILE A 25 3.97 5.88 11.57
CA ILE A 25 4.04 7.09 10.74
C ILE A 25 4.15 8.33 11.63
N GLY A 26 3.33 8.43 12.68
CA GLY A 26 3.39 9.54 13.63
C GLY A 26 4.73 9.69 14.33
N LYS A 27 5.35 8.57 14.74
CA LYS A 27 6.70 8.55 15.34
C LYS A 27 7.74 9.06 14.35
N GLU A 28 7.77 8.51 13.13
CA GLU A 28 8.76 8.92 12.12
C GLU A 28 8.57 10.38 11.69
N SER A 29 7.33 10.86 11.55
CA SER A 29 7.04 12.27 11.29
C SER A 29 7.54 13.20 12.41
N ALA A 30 7.32 12.80 13.67
CA ALA A 30 7.77 13.58 14.82
C ALA A 30 9.29 13.63 14.91
N ASP A 31 9.97 12.51 14.65
CA ASP A 31 11.43 12.42 14.67
C ASP A 31 12.09 13.35 13.61
N ILE A 32 11.54 13.38 12.40
CA ILE A 32 12.02 14.27 11.32
C ILE A 32 11.86 15.76 11.71
N ILE A 33 10.69 16.13 12.25
CA ILE A 33 10.41 17.52 12.64
C ILE A 33 11.29 17.96 13.82
N LEU A 34 11.49 17.10 14.83
CA LEU A 34 12.37 17.40 15.95
C LEU A 34 13.82 17.59 15.49
N SER A 35 14.31 16.73 14.61
CA SER A 35 15.68 16.80 14.07
C SER A 35 15.93 18.06 13.24
N SER A 36 14.88 18.65 12.67
CA SER A 36 14.95 19.88 11.87
C SER A 36 14.66 21.16 12.67
N GLY A 37 14.47 21.07 13.99
CA GLY A 37 14.19 22.22 14.87
C GLY A 37 12.81 22.85 14.62
N LYS A 38 11.93 22.18 13.88
CA LYS A 38 10.56 22.61 13.60
C LYS A 38 9.61 22.06 14.67
N ASN A 39 8.37 22.56 14.69
CA ASN A 39 7.35 22.12 15.66
C ASN A 39 6.03 21.64 15.03
N GLN A 40 5.89 21.75 13.70
CA GLN A 40 4.69 21.38 12.96
C GLN A 40 5.02 20.35 11.88
N VAL A 41 4.30 19.23 11.89
CA VAL A 41 4.29 18.24 10.81
C VAL A 41 3.27 18.70 9.77
N ASN A 42 3.73 18.96 8.55
CA ASN A 42 2.94 19.32 7.38
C ASN A 42 3.12 18.27 6.27
N SER A 43 2.40 18.43 5.15
CA SER A 43 2.42 17.53 3.99
C SER A 43 3.83 17.26 3.45
N ASP A 44 4.73 18.23 3.55
CA ASP A 44 6.08 18.14 2.97
C ASP A 44 6.94 17.06 3.64
N ILE A 45 6.65 16.76 4.91
CA ILE A 45 7.39 15.75 5.69
C ILE A 45 6.84 14.34 5.47
N LEU A 46 5.58 14.22 5.06
CA LEU A 46 4.90 12.94 5.01
C LEU A 46 5.59 11.94 4.06
N PRO A 47 6.08 12.31 2.86
CA PRO A 47 6.80 11.37 2.00
C PRO A 47 8.06 10.78 2.66
N GLU A 48 8.84 11.59 3.37
CA GLU A 48 10.05 11.11 4.07
C GLU A 48 9.66 10.23 5.26
N ALA A 49 8.66 10.63 6.04
CA ALA A 49 8.16 9.86 7.18
C ALA A 49 7.66 8.47 6.75
N LEU A 50 6.93 8.40 5.63
CA LEU A 50 6.46 7.14 5.06
C LEU A 50 7.62 6.24 4.61
N GLN A 51 8.66 6.80 4.00
CA GLN A 51 9.86 6.03 3.64
C GLN A 51 10.54 5.42 4.88
N ARG A 52 10.74 6.21 5.95
CA ARG A 52 11.29 5.69 7.21
C ARG A 52 10.39 4.62 7.83
N ALA A 53 9.08 4.85 7.81
CA ALA A 53 8.10 3.91 8.34
C ALA A 53 8.09 2.58 7.56
N VAL A 54 8.22 2.60 6.23
CA VAL A 54 8.36 1.39 5.41
C VAL A 54 9.61 0.59 5.80
N VAL A 55 10.75 1.27 5.99
CA VAL A 55 12.00 0.63 6.42
C VAL A 55 11.85 -0.01 7.80
N ASN A 56 11.15 0.66 8.71
CA ASN A 56 10.94 0.23 10.09
C ASN A 56 9.73 -0.71 10.27
N THR A 57 9.04 -1.09 9.18
CA THR A 57 7.92 -2.04 9.26
C THR A 57 8.40 -3.49 9.42
N GLU A 58 7.56 -4.33 10.02
CA GLU A 58 7.80 -5.77 10.15
C GLU A 58 8.32 -6.41 8.86
N GLY A 59 9.41 -7.19 8.99
CA GLY A 59 10.10 -7.77 7.85
C GLY A 59 9.28 -8.76 7.03
N GLN A 60 8.21 -9.33 7.58
CA GLN A 60 7.35 -10.25 6.82
C GLN A 60 6.55 -9.51 5.73
N LEU A 61 5.89 -8.40 6.07
CA LEU A 61 5.14 -7.59 5.10
C LEU A 61 6.05 -7.10 3.97
N LYS A 62 7.26 -6.66 4.33
CA LYS A 62 8.27 -6.24 3.36
C LYS A 62 8.66 -7.36 2.41
N ARG A 63 9.02 -8.54 2.94
CA ARG A 63 9.42 -9.69 2.12
C ARG A 63 8.30 -10.15 1.19
N ASP A 64 7.08 -10.26 1.70
CA ASP A 64 5.94 -10.73 0.90
C ASP A 64 5.64 -9.75 -0.24
N TYR A 65 5.68 -8.45 0.04
CA TYR A 65 5.51 -7.42 -0.98
C TYR A 65 6.64 -7.46 -2.03
N GLU A 66 7.90 -7.49 -1.61
CA GLU A 66 9.06 -7.57 -2.50
C GLU A 66 8.97 -8.80 -3.41
N ASN A 67 8.69 -9.98 -2.84
CA ASN A 67 8.50 -11.21 -3.61
C ASN A 67 7.39 -11.10 -4.67
N ALA A 68 6.31 -10.39 -4.35
CA ALA A 68 5.21 -10.16 -5.25
C ALA A 68 5.58 -9.23 -6.42
N VAL A 69 6.28 -8.12 -6.14
CA VAL A 69 6.55 -7.07 -7.15
C VAL A 69 7.85 -7.26 -7.93
N THR A 70 8.85 -7.98 -7.38
CA THR A 70 10.17 -8.13 -8.01
C THR A 70 10.09 -8.87 -9.34
N SER A 71 10.40 -8.18 -10.43
CA SER A 71 10.38 -8.73 -11.78
C SER A 71 11.44 -8.08 -12.64
N SER A 72 12.15 -8.89 -13.43
CA SER A 72 13.12 -8.39 -14.42
C SER A 72 12.48 -7.85 -15.70
N ARG A 73 11.18 -8.08 -15.89
CA ARG A 73 10.48 -7.80 -17.16
C ARG A 73 9.55 -6.60 -17.13
N THR A 74 9.14 -6.15 -15.94
CA THR A 74 8.14 -5.09 -15.80
C THR A 74 8.11 -4.56 -14.37
N ASP A 75 7.77 -3.28 -14.25
CA ASP A 75 7.63 -2.48 -13.05
C ASP A 75 6.16 -2.15 -12.71
N VAL A 76 5.18 -2.74 -13.40
CA VAL A 76 3.76 -2.41 -13.19
C VAL A 76 3.16 -3.00 -11.90
N TYR A 77 3.76 -4.06 -11.35
CA TYR A 77 3.17 -4.80 -10.22
C TYR A 77 2.89 -3.95 -8.96
N PRO A 78 3.77 -3.02 -8.53
CA PRO A 78 3.48 -2.06 -7.47
C PRO A 78 2.17 -1.29 -7.71
N SER A 79 1.97 -0.69 -8.89
CA SER A 79 0.77 0.08 -9.23
C SER A 79 -0.49 -0.79 -9.24
N ILE A 80 -0.38 -2.03 -9.74
CA ILE A 80 -1.48 -3.00 -9.74
C ILE A 80 -1.88 -3.37 -8.30
N LEU A 81 -0.92 -3.62 -7.42
CA LEU A 81 -1.19 -3.89 -6.00
C LEU A 81 -1.70 -2.65 -5.25
N TYR A 82 -1.21 -1.46 -5.59
CA TYR A 82 -1.66 -0.20 -5.00
C TYR A 82 -3.16 0.02 -5.25
N ALA A 83 -3.62 -0.23 -6.48
CA ALA A 83 -5.05 -0.21 -6.80
C ALA A 83 -5.86 -1.20 -5.94
N ALA A 84 -5.36 -2.42 -5.71
CA ALA A 84 -6.02 -3.38 -4.82
C ALA A 84 -6.04 -2.92 -3.35
N ALA A 85 -5.02 -2.18 -2.90
CA ALA A 85 -4.93 -1.71 -1.53
C ALA A 85 -5.94 -0.59 -1.22
N LYS A 86 -6.59 0.03 -2.21
CA LYS A 86 -7.57 1.13 -2.02
C LYS A 86 -8.96 0.68 -1.58
N PHE A 87 -9.31 -0.60 -1.77
CA PHE A 87 -10.62 -1.12 -1.39
C PHE A 87 -10.80 -1.19 0.15
N LYS A 88 -11.82 -0.50 0.67
CA LYS A 88 -12.08 -0.34 2.12
C LYS A 88 -12.24 -1.68 2.85
N ASP A 89 -13.04 -2.59 2.30
CA ASP A 89 -13.30 -3.89 2.93
C ASP A 89 -12.26 -4.96 2.62
N ASN A 90 -11.15 -4.55 1.98
CA ASN A 90 -10.11 -5.45 1.50
C ASN A 90 -10.69 -6.61 0.65
N LYS A 91 -11.77 -6.35 -0.09
CA LYS A 91 -12.42 -7.30 -0.99
C LYS A 91 -12.79 -6.60 -2.27
N PHE A 92 -12.57 -7.27 -3.38
CA PHE A 92 -12.86 -6.72 -4.70
C PHE A 92 -13.03 -7.84 -5.73
N THR A 93 -13.84 -7.56 -6.74
CA THR A 93 -13.95 -8.34 -7.96
C THR A 93 -12.85 -7.96 -8.94
N ILE A 94 -12.65 -8.79 -9.97
CA ILE A 94 -11.70 -8.48 -11.06
C ILE A 94 -12.11 -7.20 -11.80
N GLN A 95 -13.42 -6.96 -11.98
CA GLN A 95 -13.91 -5.79 -12.70
C GLN A 95 -13.69 -4.50 -11.91
N GLU A 96 -14.01 -4.49 -10.62
CA GLU A 96 -13.70 -3.35 -9.74
C GLU A 96 -12.21 -3.05 -9.74
N TRP A 97 -11.36 -4.09 -9.69
CA TRP A 97 -9.92 -3.89 -9.71
C TRP A 97 -9.41 -3.33 -11.04
N ILE A 98 -9.91 -3.81 -12.18
CA ILE A 98 -9.61 -3.23 -13.51
C ILE A 98 -9.98 -1.75 -13.55
N THR A 99 -11.16 -1.40 -13.05
CA THR A 99 -11.62 0.00 -12.98
C THR A 99 -10.67 0.83 -12.14
N GLN A 100 -10.32 0.37 -10.93
CA GLN A 100 -9.40 1.09 -10.06
C GLN A 100 -8.00 1.26 -10.69
N ILE A 101 -7.48 0.22 -11.35
CA ILE A 101 -6.18 0.31 -12.05
C ILE A 101 -6.25 1.36 -13.15
N ARG A 102 -7.35 1.41 -13.91
CA ARG A 102 -7.53 2.39 -14.98
C ARG A 102 -7.63 3.81 -14.42
N GLU A 103 -8.33 4.01 -13.31
CA GLU A 103 -8.40 5.31 -12.61
C GLU A 103 -7.01 5.76 -12.12
N ASP A 104 -6.21 4.82 -11.61
CA ASP A 104 -4.90 5.11 -11.03
C ASP A 104 -3.80 5.33 -12.08
N THR A 105 -3.87 4.64 -13.22
CA THR A 105 -2.76 4.56 -14.18
C THR A 105 -3.12 4.98 -15.60
N GLY A 106 -4.40 5.14 -15.91
CA GLY A 106 -4.90 5.32 -17.28
C GLY A 106 -4.87 4.05 -18.15
N ILE A 107 -4.30 2.94 -17.65
CA ILE A 107 -4.12 1.69 -18.41
C ILE A 107 -5.43 0.89 -18.42
N SER A 108 -5.89 0.53 -19.60
CA SER A 108 -7.04 -0.37 -19.76
C SER A 108 -6.57 -1.83 -19.79
N LEU A 109 -6.93 -2.59 -18.77
CA LEU A 109 -6.64 -4.01 -18.68
C LEU A 109 -7.87 -4.86 -18.97
N SER A 110 -7.64 -6.06 -19.49
CA SER A 110 -8.68 -7.06 -19.71
C SER A 110 -8.58 -8.18 -18.68
N ASN A 111 -9.63 -9.00 -18.57
CA ASN A 111 -9.60 -10.21 -17.73
C ASN A 111 -8.41 -11.15 -18.03
N TYR A 112 -7.97 -11.19 -19.29
CA TYR A 112 -6.79 -11.95 -19.70
C TYR A 112 -5.51 -11.42 -19.04
N HIS A 113 -5.29 -10.10 -19.08
CA HIS A 113 -4.15 -9.47 -18.40
C HIS A 113 -4.20 -9.73 -16.89
N MET A 114 -5.38 -9.59 -16.27
CA MET A 114 -5.58 -9.82 -14.84
C MET A 114 -5.31 -11.25 -14.41
N SER A 115 -5.55 -12.25 -15.27
CA SER A 115 -5.30 -13.65 -14.93
C SER A 115 -3.83 -13.90 -14.60
N ASN A 116 -2.90 -13.26 -15.30
CA ASN A 116 -1.47 -13.33 -15.01
C ASN A 116 -1.11 -12.67 -13.68
N TYR A 117 -1.68 -11.50 -13.39
CA TYR A 117 -1.46 -10.77 -12.13
C TYR A 117 -2.00 -11.56 -10.93
N ILE A 118 -3.23 -12.05 -11.02
CA ILE A 118 -3.86 -12.88 -9.98
C ILE A 118 -3.05 -14.16 -9.75
N GLY A 119 -2.67 -14.87 -10.82
CA GLY A 119 -1.87 -16.08 -10.71
C GLY A 119 -0.52 -15.82 -10.03
N ARG A 120 0.09 -14.66 -10.28
CA ARG A 120 1.32 -14.26 -9.61
C ARG A 120 1.09 -13.96 -8.13
N PHE A 121 0.12 -13.12 -7.79
CA PHE A 121 -0.08 -12.66 -6.41
C PHE A 121 -0.71 -13.70 -5.48
N THR A 122 -1.26 -14.79 -6.01
CA THR A 122 -1.78 -15.91 -5.21
C THR A 122 -0.73 -16.99 -4.92
N ARG A 123 0.45 -16.92 -5.55
CA ARG A 123 1.51 -17.92 -5.38
C ARG A 123 2.25 -17.77 -4.05
N ALA A 124 2.47 -18.88 -3.37
CA ALA A 124 3.23 -18.94 -2.12
C ALA A 124 4.68 -18.45 -2.27
N ASP A 125 5.36 -18.82 -3.37
CA ASP A 125 6.73 -18.35 -3.67
C ASP A 125 6.81 -16.87 -4.07
N LYS A 126 5.64 -16.21 -4.17
CA LYS A 126 5.49 -14.77 -4.45
C LYS A 126 4.82 -14.03 -3.30
N GLY A 127 4.89 -14.58 -2.07
CA GLY A 127 4.38 -13.96 -0.86
C GLY A 127 2.87 -14.16 -0.63
N ALA A 128 2.15 -14.79 -1.56
CA ALA A 128 0.70 -15.05 -1.46
C ALA A 128 -0.12 -13.81 -1.04
N ILE A 129 0.22 -12.64 -1.60
CA ILE A 129 -0.41 -11.34 -1.31
C ILE A 129 -1.92 -11.38 -1.49
N LEU A 130 -2.44 -12.14 -2.46
CA LEU A 130 -3.88 -12.28 -2.70
C LEU A 130 -4.37 -13.69 -2.37
N THR A 131 -5.61 -13.75 -1.89
CA THR A 131 -6.35 -15.00 -1.72
C THR A 131 -7.80 -14.84 -2.19
N LYS A 132 -8.43 -15.97 -2.50
CA LYS A 132 -9.81 -16.01 -2.97
C LYS A 132 -10.76 -15.91 -1.77
N ALA A 133 -11.62 -14.90 -1.76
CA ALA A 133 -12.64 -14.73 -0.73
C ALA A 133 -13.95 -15.44 -1.08
N ALA A 134 -14.33 -15.41 -2.37
CA ALA A 134 -15.50 -16.10 -2.92
C ALA A 134 -15.31 -16.35 -4.43
N ARG A 135 -16.33 -16.89 -5.11
CA ARG A 135 -16.29 -17.04 -6.57
C ARG A 135 -16.19 -15.66 -7.23
N GLY A 136 -15.06 -15.38 -7.88
CA GLY A 136 -14.81 -14.11 -8.57
C GLY A 136 -14.42 -12.94 -7.66
N VAL A 137 -14.24 -13.19 -6.36
CA VAL A 137 -13.90 -12.16 -5.37
C VAL A 137 -12.56 -12.51 -4.70
N TYR A 138 -11.66 -11.54 -4.67
CA TYR A 138 -10.33 -11.65 -4.07
C TYR A 138 -10.18 -10.67 -2.90
N LYS A 139 -9.20 -10.95 -2.04
CA LYS A 139 -8.79 -10.08 -0.95
C LYS A 139 -7.28 -10.12 -0.77
N ILE A 140 -6.70 -9.06 -0.20
CA ILE A 140 -5.31 -9.11 0.27
C ILE A 140 -5.26 -10.03 1.50
N SER A 141 -4.34 -11.01 1.48
CA SER A 141 -4.29 -12.11 2.44
C SER A 141 -4.00 -11.64 3.86
N ASP A 142 -2.94 -10.85 4.05
CA ASP A 142 -2.64 -10.20 5.32
C ASP A 142 -3.42 -8.87 5.39
N PRO A 143 -4.27 -8.67 6.41
CA PRO A 143 -5.10 -7.48 6.50
C PRO A 143 -4.29 -6.18 6.74
N ARG A 144 -3.02 -6.27 7.15
CA ARG A 144 -2.09 -5.14 7.35
C ARG A 144 -1.38 -4.72 6.05
N MET A 145 -1.30 -5.63 5.09
CA MET A 145 -0.60 -5.40 3.82
C MET A 145 -1.17 -4.24 2.98
N PRO A 146 -2.48 -3.94 2.94
CA PRO A 146 -2.99 -2.74 2.27
C PRO A 146 -2.32 -1.45 2.78
N SER A 147 -2.14 -1.30 4.09
CA SER A 147 -1.47 -0.12 4.66
C SER A 147 0.00 -0.07 4.28
N TYR A 148 0.70 -1.21 4.30
CA TYR A 148 2.09 -1.28 3.84
C TYR A 148 2.22 -0.89 2.36
N ILE A 149 1.35 -1.43 1.50
CA ILE A 149 1.30 -1.11 0.07
C ILE A 149 1.02 0.38 -0.14
N ARG A 150 0.09 0.97 0.63
CA ARG A 150 -0.17 2.42 0.58
C ARG A 150 1.07 3.19 0.97
N MET A 151 1.69 2.90 2.11
CA MET A 151 2.89 3.61 2.58
C MET A 151 4.03 3.62 1.56
N ILE A 152 4.32 2.47 0.91
CA ILE A 152 5.43 2.38 -0.05
C ILE A 152 5.11 3.02 -1.41
N ASN A 153 3.84 3.10 -1.79
CA ASN A 153 3.38 3.66 -3.07
C ASN A 153 2.76 5.06 -2.96
N SER A 154 2.61 5.63 -1.76
CA SER A 154 2.20 7.03 -1.54
C SER A 154 3.32 8.02 -1.91
N LYS A 155 4.13 7.69 -2.92
CA LYS A 155 5.09 8.60 -3.53
C LYS A 155 4.38 9.27 -4.70
N GLU A 156 4.41 10.61 -4.68
CA GLU A 156 3.75 11.57 -5.59
C GLU A 156 2.35 12.02 -5.16
#